data_AF-A0A0T6BGI0-F1
#
_entry.id   AF-A0A0T6BGI0-F1
#
_cell.length_a   1.000
_cell.length_b   1.000
_cell.length_c   1.000
_cell.angle_alpha   90.00
_cell.angle_beta   90.00
_cell.angle_gamma   90.00
#
_symmetry.space_group_name_H-M   'P 1'
#
loop_
_entity.id
_entity.type
_entity.pdbx_description
1 polymer ?
#
loop_
_entity_poly.entity_id
_entity_poly.type
_entity_poly.pdbx_seq_one_letter_code
_entity_poly.pdbx_strand_id
1 'polypeptide(L)'
;MFGRFGNLAPVLVQNVQQSQQQRGMATLKAISIRLKSVKNIQKITQSMKMVSAAKYSRAERELKQARPVGVGAQQFYEKAEIQPPEDAPQKLIIAMTSDRGLCGAVHTSVVRQIRNELQLSSENTKVICVGDKSRAILQRLFGKNILLVANEVGRLP
;
A
#
# COMPACT_ATOMS: atom_id res chain seq x y z
N MET A 1 -48.97 1.15 80.68
CA MET A 1 -47.90 2.12 80.36
C MET A 1 -47.12 1.55 79.18
N PHE A 2 -46.85 2.39 78.19
CA PHE A 2 -46.59 2.07 76.78
C PHE A 2 -45.38 1.17 76.49
N GLY A 3 -45.49 0.35 75.43
CA GLY A 3 -44.37 -0.37 74.80
C GLY A 3 -44.85 -1.42 73.79
N ARG A 4 -45.62 -1.02 72.77
CA ARG A 4 -45.24 -0.99 71.34
C ARG A 4 -44.92 -2.36 70.69
N PHE A 5 -45.84 -2.71 69.78
CA PHE A 5 -45.75 -3.64 68.67
C PHE A 5 -44.39 -3.64 67.95
N GLY A 6 -43.91 -4.82 67.58
CA GLY A 6 -42.76 -5.05 66.71
C GLY A 6 -43.01 -6.23 65.77
N ASN A 7 -43.33 -5.89 64.52
CA ASN A 7 -43.67 -6.76 63.40
C ASN A 7 -42.61 -7.83 63.04
N LEU A 8 -43.12 -8.99 62.65
CA LEU A 8 -42.83 -9.75 61.42
C LEU A 8 -41.77 -9.14 60.48
N ALA A 9 -40.67 -9.88 60.23
CA ALA A 9 -40.31 -10.43 58.91
C ALA A 9 -38.86 -11.00 58.91
N PRO A 10 -38.60 -12.20 58.36
CA PRO A 10 -37.26 -12.62 57.99
C PRO A 10 -37.01 -12.17 56.54
N VAL A 11 -36.19 -11.14 56.33
CA VAL A 11 -35.88 -10.67 54.98
C VAL A 11 -34.38 -10.57 54.78
N LEU A 12 -33.89 -11.60 54.08
CA LEU A 12 -32.81 -11.55 53.10
C LEU A 12 -31.44 -11.08 53.61
N VAL A 13 -30.65 -12.06 54.07
CA VAL A 13 -29.20 -12.01 53.87
C VAL A 13 -28.96 -11.91 52.37
N GLN A 14 -28.74 -10.69 51.88
CA GLN A 14 -28.21 -10.48 50.54
C GLN A 14 -26.83 -11.12 50.52
N ASN A 15 -26.74 -12.30 49.90
CA ASN A 15 -25.48 -12.81 49.40
C ASN A 15 -24.95 -11.76 48.42
N VAL A 16 -24.05 -10.90 48.89
CA VAL A 16 -23.15 -10.17 48.03
C VAL A 16 -22.29 -11.24 47.36
N GLN A 17 -22.75 -11.72 46.21
CA GLN A 17 -21.90 -12.41 45.26
C GLN A 17 -20.78 -11.43 44.96
N GLN A 18 -19.64 -11.62 45.64
CA GLN A 18 -18.38 -11.09 45.17
C GLN A 18 -18.19 -11.70 43.79
N SER A 19 -18.56 -10.94 42.77
CA SER A 19 -18.14 -11.16 41.40
C SER A 19 -16.62 -11.09 41.43
N GLN A 20 -16.00 -12.25 41.64
CA GLN A 20 -14.56 -12.41 41.59
C GLN A 20 -14.18 -12.09 40.16
N GLN A 21 -13.80 -10.83 39.95
CA GLN A 21 -13.34 -10.32 38.67
C GLN A 21 -12.15 -11.21 38.30
N GLN A 22 -12.32 -12.09 37.32
CA GLN A 22 -11.28 -13.00 36.85
C GLN A 22 -10.20 -12.16 36.18
N ARG A 23 -9.30 -11.58 36.98
CA ARG A 23 -8.27 -10.64 36.54
C ARG A 23 -7.23 -11.38 35.71
N GLY A 24 -7.37 -11.29 34.40
CA GLY A 24 -6.38 -10.55 33.61
C GLY A 24 -5.10 -11.26 33.17
N MET A 25 -4.79 -12.49 33.58
CA MET A 25 -3.48 -13.10 33.21
C MET A 25 -3.37 -13.41 31.70
N ALA A 26 -4.45 -13.93 31.09
CA ALA A 26 -4.49 -14.17 29.64
C ALA A 26 -4.45 -12.86 28.82
N THR A 27 -5.09 -11.80 29.34
CA THR A 27 -5.15 -10.47 28.71
C THR A 27 -3.83 -9.70 28.86
N LEU A 28 -3.19 -9.72 30.03
CA LEU A 28 -1.88 -9.08 30.26
C LEU A 28 -0.77 -9.76 29.45
N LYS A 29 -0.79 -11.10 29.34
CA LYS A 29 0.13 -11.85 28.48
C LYS A 29 -0.07 -11.49 27.00
N ALA A 30 -1.32 -11.41 26.54
CA ALA A 30 -1.63 -10.99 25.17
C ALA A 30 -1.15 -9.56 24.86
N ILE A 31 -1.35 -8.62 25.79
CA ILE A 31 -0.85 -7.24 25.66
C ILE A 31 0.69 -7.22 25.61
N SER A 32 1.35 -7.97 26.48
CA SER A 32 2.82 -8.08 26.49
C SER A 32 3.37 -8.62 25.16
N ILE A 33 2.73 -9.66 24.61
CA ILE A 33 3.07 -10.21 23.28
C ILE A 33 2.88 -9.16 22.18
N ARG A 34 1.77 -8.41 22.20
CA ARG A 34 1.51 -7.35 21.21
C ARG A 34 2.55 -6.23 21.31
N LEU A 35 2.91 -5.79 22.51
CA LEU A 35 3.96 -4.79 22.73
C LEU A 35 5.32 -5.26 22.18
N LYS A 36 5.67 -6.53 22.39
CA LYS A 36 6.90 -7.10 21.83
C LYS A 36 6.87 -7.11 20.30
N SER A 37 5.75 -7.49 19.70
CA SER A 37 5.56 -7.47 18.24
C SER A 37 5.66 -6.06 17.65
N VAL A 38 4.97 -5.07 18.24
CA VAL A 38 5.02 -3.67 17.77
C VAL A 38 6.43 -3.09 17.89
N LYS A 39 7.15 -3.36 18.99
CA LYS A 39 8.56 -2.96 19.14
C LYS A 39 9.46 -3.59 18.07
N ASN A 40 9.21 -4.85 17.71
CA ASN A 40 9.97 -5.51 16.63
C ASN A 40 9.67 -4.89 15.26
N ILE A 41 8.39 -4.66 14.94
CA ILE A 41 7.98 -3.99 13.70
C ILE A 41 8.59 -2.58 13.63
N GLN A 42 8.61 -1.84 14.74
CA GLN A 42 9.24 -0.51 14.82
C GLN A 42 10.75 -0.56 14.49
N LYS A 43 11.48 -1.55 15.00
CA LYS A 43 12.90 -1.72 14.66
C LYS A 43 13.10 -2.04 13.18
N ILE A 44 12.29 -2.95 12.63
CA ILE A 44 12.35 -3.33 11.21
C ILE A 44 12.06 -2.11 10.32
N THR A 45 11.04 -1.30 10.64
CA THR A 45 10.70 -0.11 9.85
C THR A 45 11.76 0.98 9.97
N GLN A 46 12.39 1.16 11.13
CA GLN A 46 13.53 2.07 11.29
C GLN A 46 14.72 1.65 10.43
N SER A 47 15.08 0.36 10.45
CA SER A 47 16.14 -0.17 9.59
C SER A 47 15.79 -0.02 8.11
N MET A 48 14.55 -0.37 7.71
CA MET A 48 14.07 -0.20 6.34
C MET A 48 14.10 1.26 5.89
N LYS A 49 13.79 2.23 6.77
CA LYS A 49 13.88 3.66 6.46
C LYS A 49 15.31 4.04 6.06
N MET A 50 16.32 3.59 6.80
CA MET A 50 17.72 3.87 6.49
C MET A 50 18.18 3.18 5.20
N VAL A 51 17.79 1.91 5.00
CA VAL A 51 18.11 1.17 3.77
C VAL A 51 17.48 1.83 2.54
N SER A 52 16.21 2.23 2.63
CA SER A 52 15.50 2.92 1.56
C SER A 52 16.10 4.30 1.26
N ALA A 53 16.50 5.05 2.30
CA ALA A 53 17.19 6.32 2.11
C ALA A 53 18.52 6.15 1.36
N ALA A 54 19.34 5.17 1.75
CA ALA A 54 20.59 4.87 1.05
C ALA A 54 20.37 4.46 -0.43
N LYS A 55 19.35 3.62 -0.69
CA LYS A 55 18.96 3.24 -2.06
C LYS A 55 18.47 4.41 -2.89
N TYR A 56 17.67 5.29 -2.30
CA TYR A 56 17.20 6.51 -2.95
C TYR A 56 18.36 7.42 -3.33
N SER A 57 19.29 7.68 -2.39
CA SER A 57 20.48 8.50 -2.68
C SER A 57 21.35 7.91 -3.79
N ARG A 58 21.47 6.57 -3.88
CA ARG A 58 22.15 5.92 -5.01
C ARG A 58 21.41 6.14 -6.32
N ALA A 59 20.11 5.86 -6.36
CA ALA A 59 19.29 6.04 -7.55
C ALA A 59 19.28 7.50 -8.05
N GLU A 60 19.29 8.47 -7.13
CA GLU A 60 19.35 9.90 -7.47
C GLU A 60 20.68 10.27 -8.15
N ARG A 61 21.81 9.68 -7.70
CA ARG A 61 23.13 9.89 -8.33
C ARG A 61 23.17 9.32 -9.75
N GLU A 62 22.66 8.10 -9.93
CA GLU A 62 22.55 7.46 -11.25
C GLU A 62 21.63 8.27 -12.19
N LEU A 63 20.49 8.75 -11.67
CA LEU A 63 19.57 9.61 -12.42
C LEU A 63 20.20 10.94 -12.85
N LYS A 64 21.01 11.58 -11.99
CA LYS A 64 21.70 12.84 -12.33
C LYS A 64 22.63 12.69 -13.53
N GLN A 65 23.29 11.54 -13.68
CA GLN A 65 24.15 11.25 -14.82
C GLN A 65 23.35 11.00 -16.11
N ALA A 66 22.16 10.38 -16.01
CA ALA A 66 21.29 10.10 -17.15
C ALA A 66 20.46 11.30 -17.63
N ARG A 67 20.19 12.29 -16.76
CA ARG A 67 19.35 13.47 -17.07
C ARG A 67 19.75 14.23 -18.34
N PRO A 68 21.03 14.56 -18.59
CA PRO A 68 21.43 15.32 -19.78
C PRO A 68 21.07 14.62 -21.09
N VAL A 69 21.12 13.29 -21.12
CA VAL A 69 20.77 12.48 -22.31
C VAL A 69 19.28 12.62 -22.64
N GLY A 70 18.42 12.53 -21.62
CA GLY A 70 16.97 12.68 -21.81
C GLY A 70 16.58 14.08 -22.26
N VAL A 71 17.15 15.12 -21.64
CA VAL A 71 16.86 16.52 -21.99
C VAL A 71 17.38 16.85 -23.39
N GLY A 72 18.61 16.42 -23.73
CA GLY A 72 19.19 16.66 -25.06
C GLY A 72 18.37 16.01 -26.17
N ALA A 73 17.92 14.77 -25.97
CA ALA A 73 17.04 14.08 -26.92
C ALA A 73 15.70 14.82 -27.07
N GLN A 74 15.06 15.22 -25.98
CA GLN A 74 13.79 15.94 -26.02
C GLN A 74 13.91 17.26 -26.80
N GLN A 75 14.95 18.05 -26.53
CA GLN A 75 15.20 19.30 -27.26
C GLN A 75 15.46 19.09 -28.75
N PHE A 76 16.10 17.97 -29.11
CA PHE A 76 16.29 17.60 -30.51
C PHE A 76 14.96 17.31 -31.19
N TYR A 77 14.09 16.50 -30.59
CA TYR A 77 12.75 16.19 -31.15
C TYR A 77 11.86 17.43 -31.27
N GLU A 78 11.92 18.34 -30.28
CA GLU A 78 11.19 19.62 -30.33
C GLU A 78 11.64 20.50 -31.51
N LYS A 79 12.95 20.62 -31.74
CA LYS A 79 13.50 21.38 -32.87
C LYS A 79 13.28 20.72 -34.23
N ALA A 80 13.18 19.40 -34.25
CA ALA A 80 12.91 18.63 -35.46
C ALA A 80 11.41 18.62 -35.85
N GLU A 81 10.53 19.24 -35.05
CA GLU A 81 9.08 19.31 -35.26
C GLU A 81 8.43 17.94 -35.56
N ILE A 82 8.97 16.87 -34.97
CA ILE A 82 8.45 15.51 -35.16
C ILE A 82 7.14 15.40 -34.38
N GLN A 83 6.02 15.62 -35.07
CA GLN A 83 4.70 15.45 -34.48
C GLN A 83 4.32 13.96 -34.48
N PRO A 84 3.75 13.45 -33.36
CA PRO A 84 3.15 12.13 -33.37
C PRO A 84 1.97 12.13 -34.36
N PRO A 85 1.75 11.04 -35.12
CA PRO A 85 0.61 10.96 -36.01
C PRO A 85 -0.69 11.11 -35.21
N GLU A 86 -1.51 12.11 -35.57
CA GLU A 86 -2.75 12.48 -34.86
C GLU A 86 -3.79 11.36 -34.87
N ASP A 87 -3.73 10.47 -35.87
CA ASP A 87 -4.69 9.39 -36.13
C ASP A 87 -4.09 8.00 -35.86
N ALA A 88 -3.42 7.81 -34.72
CA ALA A 88 -3.02 6.46 -34.30
C ALA A 88 -4.23 5.71 -33.72
N PRO A 89 -4.81 4.71 -34.42
CA PRO A 89 -6.02 4.03 -33.97
C PRO A 89 -5.77 3.16 -32.72
N GLN A 90 -4.51 2.89 -32.38
CA GLN A 90 -4.11 2.00 -31.30
C GLN A 90 -3.24 2.75 -30.29
N LYS A 91 -3.63 2.66 -29.01
CA LYS A 91 -2.90 3.28 -27.89
C LYS A 91 -2.16 2.21 -27.12
N LEU A 92 -0.88 2.44 -26.82
CA LEU A 92 -0.09 1.57 -25.93
C LEU A 92 0.26 2.33 -24.66
N ILE A 93 -0.16 1.82 -23.52
CA ILE A 93 0.18 2.37 -22.20
C ILE A 93 1.25 1.49 -21.56
N ILE A 94 2.35 2.11 -21.14
CA ILE A 94 3.40 1.44 -20.36
C ILE A 94 3.21 1.81 -18.89
N ALA A 95 2.73 0.86 -18.10
CA ALA A 95 2.49 1.04 -16.68
C ALA A 95 3.79 0.79 -15.90
N MET A 96 4.45 1.86 -15.46
CA MET A 96 5.68 1.78 -14.68
C MET A 96 5.38 1.70 -13.19
N THR A 97 5.64 0.54 -12.58
CA THR A 97 5.50 0.28 -11.13
C THR A 97 6.67 -0.53 -10.60
N SER A 98 6.67 -0.84 -9.30
CA SER A 98 7.67 -1.73 -8.69
C SER A 98 7.07 -3.08 -8.32
N ASP A 99 7.93 -4.07 -8.10
CA ASP A 99 7.50 -5.42 -7.65
C ASP A 99 7.14 -5.44 -6.15
N ARG A 100 7.80 -4.58 -5.37
CA ARG A 100 7.66 -4.54 -3.91
C ARG A 100 6.57 -3.57 -3.45
N GLY A 101 5.94 -3.89 -2.33
CA GLY A 101 4.94 -3.05 -1.67
C GLY A 101 5.55 -2.07 -0.66
N LEU A 102 4.72 -1.58 0.27
CA LEU A 102 5.08 -0.67 1.36
C LEU A 102 5.59 0.73 0.91
N CYS A 103 5.14 1.19 -0.26
CA CYS A 103 5.50 2.50 -0.85
C CYS A 103 4.36 3.53 -0.79
N GLY A 104 3.37 3.34 0.10
CA GLY A 104 2.20 4.22 0.21
C GLY A 104 1.29 4.14 -1.02
N ALA A 105 0.85 5.30 -1.51
CA ALA A 105 -0.18 5.43 -2.55
C ALA A 105 0.36 5.46 -4.00
N VAL A 106 1.68 5.38 -4.20
CA VAL A 106 2.31 5.57 -5.52
C VAL A 106 1.74 4.63 -6.59
N HIS A 107 1.66 3.33 -6.31
CA HIS A 107 1.14 2.35 -7.28
C HIS A 107 -0.35 2.57 -7.55
N THR A 108 -1.11 2.90 -6.51
CA THR A 108 -2.55 3.14 -6.62
C THR A 108 -2.84 4.38 -7.46
N SER A 109 -2.07 5.47 -7.32
CA SER A 109 -2.26 6.69 -8.11
C SER A 109 -1.96 6.45 -9.59
N VAL A 110 -0.86 5.76 -9.91
CA VAL A 110 -0.49 5.42 -11.29
C VAL A 110 -1.58 4.55 -11.94
N VAL A 111 -2.00 3.48 -11.27
CA VAL A 111 -3.01 2.58 -11.81
C VAL A 111 -4.39 3.25 -11.90
N ARG A 112 -4.72 4.19 -11.00
CA ARG A 112 -5.97 4.95 -11.09
C ARG A 112 -6.03 5.78 -12.38
N GLN A 113 -4.94 6.44 -12.75
CA GLN A 113 -4.88 7.20 -14.00
C GLN A 113 -5.04 6.29 -15.22
N ILE A 114 -4.30 5.18 -15.25
CA ILE A 114 -4.39 4.19 -16.35
C ILE A 114 -5.80 3.62 -16.46
N ARG A 115 -6.45 3.33 -15.33
CA ARG A 115 -7.83 2.86 -15.30
C ARG A 115 -8.79 3.87 -15.92
N ASN A 116 -8.66 5.15 -15.59
CA ASN A 116 -9.54 6.18 -16.15
C ASN A 116 -9.40 6.26 -17.67
N GLU A 117 -8.17 6.14 -18.19
CA GLU A 117 -7.92 6.09 -19.64
C GLU A 117 -8.48 4.82 -20.31
N LEU A 118 -8.30 3.66 -19.66
CA LEU A 118 -8.84 2.39 -20.16
C LEU A 118 -10.38 2.35 -20.15
N GLN A 119 -11.03 3.07 -19.24
CA GLN A 119 -12.48 3.18 -19.21
C GLN A 119 -13.03 3.99 -20.39
N LEU A 120 -12.26 4.96 -20.90
CA LEU A 120 -12.64 5.81 -22.03
C LEU A 120 -12.40 5.12 -23.38
N SER A 121 -11.36 4.29 -23.50
CA SER A 121 -10.92 3.74 -24.79
C SER A 121 -10.44 2.29 -24.66
N SER A 122 -11.31 1.42 -24.14
CA SER A 122 -10.94 0.05 -23.76
C SER A 122 -10.58 -0.88 -24.94
N GLU A 123 -11.15 -0.71 -26.12
CA GLU A 123 -10.97 -1.66 -27.23
C GLU A 123 -9.64 -1.47 -27.97
N ASN A 124 -9.20 -0.21 -28.07
CA ASN A 124 -8.00 0.17 -28.81
C ASN A 124 -6.76 0.39 -27.94
N THR A 125 -6.89 0.27 -26.61
CA THR A 125 -5.79 0.50 -25.69
C THR A 125 -5.21 -0.80 -25.17
N LYS A 126 -3.92 -1.00 -25.41
CA LYS A 126 -3.13 -2.11 -24.87
C LYS A 126 -2.23 -1.62 -23.74
N VAL A 127 -1.90 -2.50 -22.80
CA VAL A 127 -1.07 -2.17 -21.64
C VAL A 127 0.11 -3.12 -21.52
N ILE A 128 1.30 -2.57 -21.32
CA ILE A 128 2.48 -3.30 -20.86
C ILE A 128 2.70 -2.95 -19.40
N CYS A 129 2.75 -3.97 -18.56
CA CYS A 129 2.96 -3.82 -17.12
C CYS A 129 4.44 -4.00 -16.79
N VAL A 130 5.08 -2.97 -16.27
CA VAL A 130 6.42 -3.07 -15.68
C VAL A 130 6.25 -3.08 -14.17
N GLY A 131 6.66 -4.19 -13.57
CA GLY A 131 6.52 -4.47 -12.15
C GLY A 131 5.19 -5.15 -11.78
N ASP A 132 5.26 -6.05 -10.81
CA ASP A 132 4.11 -6.90 -10.41
C ASP A 132 2.89 -6.13 -9.87
N LYS A 133 3.08 -4.92 -9.33
CA LYS A 133 1.98 -4.17 -8.70
C LYS A 133 0.97 -3.61 -9.70
N SER A 134 1.42 -3.16 -10.87
CA SER A 134 0.51 -2.75 -11.95
C SER A 134 -0.35 -3.92 -12.43
N ARG A 135 0.27 -5.08 -12.69
CA ARG A 135 -0.42 -6.31 -13.07
C ARG A 135 -1.46 -6.72 -12.04
N ALA A 136 -1.08 -6.81 -10.76
CA ALA A 136 -1.97 -7.30 -9.70
C ALA A 136 -3.28 -6.49 -9.58
N ILE A 137 -3.22 -5.18 -9.84
CA ILE A 137 -4.40 -4.30 -9.77
C ILE A 137 -5.18 -4.33 -11.09
N LEU A 138 -4.50 -4.24 -12.24
CA LEU A 138 -5.15 -4.15 -13.55
C LEU A 138 -5.72 -5.49 -14.03
N GLN A 139 -5.11 -6.62 -13.66
CA GLN A 139 -5.49 -7.95 -14.14
C GLN A 139 -6.95 -8.31 -13.81
N ARG A 140 -7.50 -7.78 -12.70
CA ARG A 140 -8.89 -8.04 -12.29
C ARG A 140 -9.92 -7.37 -13.19
N LEU A 141 -9.61 -6.20 -13.75
CA LEU A 141 -10.56 -5.37 -14.50
C LEU A 141 -10.27 -5.34 -16.00
N PHE A 142 -9.00 -5.32 -16.40
CA PHE A 142 -8.55 -5.11 -17.77
C PHE A 142 -7.55 -6.19 -18.22
N GLY A 143 -7.72 -7.43 -17.74
CA GLY A 143 -6.80 -8.54 -18.06
C GLY A 143 -6.62 -8.80 -19.56
N LYS A 144 -7.66 -8.56 -20.38
CA LYS A 144 -7.64 -8.74 -21.84
C LYS A 144 -6.76 -7.70 -22.57
N ASN A 145 -6.49 -6.57 -21.92
CA ASN A 145 -5.73 -5.46 -22.48
C ASN A 145 -4.22 -5.58 -22.21
N ILE A 146 -3.83 -6.45 -21.27
CA ILE A 146 -2.43 -6.64 -20.89
C ILE A 146 -1.74 -7.49 -21.96
N LEU A 147 -0.74 -6.93 -22.64
CA LEU A 147 0.06 -7.64 -23.63
C LEU A 147 1.25 -8.36 -23.01
N LEU A 148 1.97 -7.67 -22.12
CA LEU A 148 3.21 -8.15 -21.55
C LEU A 148 3.36 -7.66 -20.11
N VAL A 149 4.00 -8.50 -19.29
CA VAL A 149 4.39 -8.17 -17.92
C VAL A 149 5.89 -8.42 -17.79
N ALA A 150 6.64 -7.39 -17.38
CA ALA A 150 8.05 -7.47 -17.08
C ALA A 150 8.27 -7.29 -15.57
N ASN A 151 8.87 -8.30 -14.94
CA ASN A 151 9.13 -8.34 -13.49
C ASN A 151 10.63 -8.34 -13.20
N GLU A 152 11.02 -7.90 -12.01
CA GLU A 152 12.41 -7.89 -11.53
C GLU A 152 13.40 -7.17 -12.47
N VAL A 153 12.90 -6.19 -13.21
CA VAL A 153 13.70 -5.43 -14.18
C VAL A 153 14.83 -4.69 -13.46
N GLY A 154 16.07 -4.94 -13.89
CA GLY A 154 17.27 -4.29 -13.33
C GLY A 154 17.83 -4.96 -12.05
N ARG A 155 17.33 -6.12 -11.65
CA ARG A 155 17.94 -6.91 -10.58
C ARG A 155 19.17 -7.66 -11.13
N LEU A 156 20.36 -7.28 -10.66
CA LEU A 156 21.59 -8.04 -10.93
C LEU A 156 21.51 -9.42 -10.22
N PRO A 157 22.05 -10.49 -10.82
CA PRO A 157 22.08 -11.83 -10.22
C PRO A 157 22.79 -11.86 -8.87
#